data_AF-A4HWY7-F1
#
_entry.id   AF-A4HWY7-F1
#
_cell.length_a   1.000
_cell.length_b   1.000
_cell.length_c   1.000
_cell.angle_alpha   90.00
_cell.angle_beta   90.00
_cell.angle_gamma   90.00
#
_symmetry.space_group_name_H-M   'P 1'
#
loop_
_entity.id
_entity.type
_entity.pdbx_description
1 polymer ?
#
loop_
_entity_poly.entity_id
_entity_poly.type
_entity_poly.pdbx_seq_one_letter_code
_entity_poly.pdbx_strand_id
1 'polypeptide(L)'
;MGCNATKAARKPSEDKTAAERKVAWEKICQRLPRQKTPEDKELRIELFKRFCQSDTEKLTMEEVYQGCVSILQLDEFTTRLRSIVKRAFTKAKSMGNTAGVGQCDDEFVEFLEFRLMLCYIYDYLELTVMFEEIDTSGNMLVDAREFKAAVPKMGEWGLVIEDPDTIFKEIDDNGSGQVPFDELAAWATARKLDADEQANNSE
;
A
#
# COMPACT_ATOMS: atom_id res chain seq x y z
N MET A 1 15.50 -41.02 -25.56
CA MET A 1 16.44 -40.01 -25.04
C MET A 1 15.91 -38.66 -25.50
N GLY A 2 15.27 -37.79 -24.73
CA GLY A 2 15.36 -37.48 -23.31
C GLY A 2 15.68 -35.98 -23.18
N CYS A 3 14.65 -35.15 -23.30
CA CYS A 3 14.50 -33.71 -22.99
C CYS A 3 15.75 -32.79 -22.93
N ASN A 4 15.85 -31.85 -23.88
CA ASN A 4 16.53 -30.57 -23.68
C ASN A 4 15.47 -29.45 -23.67
N ALA A 5 15.06 -29.04 -22.47
CA ALA A 5 14.30 -27.82 -22.24
C ALA A 5 15.25 -26.79 -21.61
N THR A 6 15.92 -26.00 -22.45
CA THR A 6 16.69 -24.84 -22.02
C THR A 6 15.73 -23.73 -21.59
N LYS A 7 15.84 -23.36 -20.30
CA LYS A 7 15.15 -22.24 -19.65
C LYS A 7 15.21 -20.98 -20.51
N ALA A 8 14.05 -20.49 -20.96
CA ALA A 8 13.91 -19.13 -21.46
C ALA A 8 14.13 -18.15 -20.30
N ALA A 9 15.18 -17.33 -20.39
CA ALA A 9 15.36 -16.17 -19.52
C ALA A 9 14.18 -15.20 -19.71
N ARG A 10 13.54 -14.80 -18.60
CA ARG A 10 12.50 -13.76 -18.60
C ARG A 10 13.10 -12.46 -19.16
N LYS A 11 12.37 -11.79 -20.06
CA LYS A 11 12.69 -10.43 -20.52
C LYS A 11 12.76 -9.47 -19.31
N PRO A 12 13.60 -8.41 -19.34
CA PRO A 12 13.57 -7.37 -18.32
C PRO A 12 12.14 -6.84 -18.21
N SER A 13 11.53 -6.93 -17.04
CA SER A 13 10.14 -6.49 -16.85
C SER A 13 10.05 -4.98 -17.04
N GLU A 14 8.93 -4.50 -17.58
CA GLU A 14 8.55 -3.09 -17.75
C GLU A 14 8.37 -2.35 -16.40
N ASP A 15 8.92 -2.88 -15.32
CA ASP A 15 8.79 -2.36 -13.97
C ASP A 15 9.78 -1.21 -13.75
N LYS A 16 9.34 -0.21 -12.99
CA LYS A 16 10.17 0.95 -12.62
C LYS A 16 11.45 0.50 -11.89
N THR A 17 12.52 1.26 -12.01
CA THR A 17 13.73 1.09 -11.20
C THR A 17 13.55 1.74 -9.82
N ALA A 18 14.40 1.38 -8.85
CA ALA A 18 14.39 2.00 -7.53
C ALA A 18 14.66 3.53 -7.59
N ALA A 19 15.53 3.96 -8.51
CA ALA A 19 15.81 5.38 -8.73
C ALA A 19 14.58 6.13 -9.27
N GLU A 20 13.86 5.55 -10.23
CA GLU A 20 12.62 6.14 -10.77
C GLU A 20 11.52 6.19 -9.70
N ARG A 21 11.37 5.13 -8.89
CA ARG A 21 10.42 5.10 -7.77
C ARG A 21 10.73 6.14 -6.72
N LYS A 22 12.00 6.34 -6.35
CA LYS A 22 12.40 7.38 -5.41
C LYS A 22 12.03 8.78 -5.90
N VAL A 23 12.31 9.09 -7.17
CA VAL A 23 11.93 10.37 -7.78
C VAL A 23 10.41 10.55 -7.85
N ALA A 24 9.65 9.48 -8.18
CA ALA A 24 8.19 9.52 -8.17
C ALA A 24 7.65 9.74 -6.75
N TRP A 25 8.22 9.06 -5.75
CA TRP A 25 7.82 9.16 -4.35
C TRP A 25 7.95 10.59 -3.79
N GLU A 26 9.07 11.27 -4.08
CA GLU A 26 9.29 12.66 -3.66
C GLU A 26 8.19 13.63 -4.10
N LYS A 27 7.53 13.35 -5.24
CA LYS A 27 6.40 14.13 -5.75
C LYS A 27 5.07 13.64 -5.17
N ILE A 28 4.88 12.33 -5.11
CA ILE A 28 3.63 11.68 -4.71
C ILE A 28 3.34 11.90 -3.23
N CYS A 29 4.35 11.81 -2.37
CA CYS A 29 4.17 11.94 -0.92
C CYS A 29 3.59 13.30 -0.51
N GLN A 30 3.83 14.35 -1.30
CA GLN A 30 3.29 15.69 -1.08
C GLN A 30 1.82 15.84 -1.50
N ARG A 31 1.28 14.90 -2.30
CA ARG A 31 -0.07 14.96 -2.87
C ARG A 31 -1.11 14.14 -2.10
N LEU A 32 -0.67 13.34 -1.13
CA LEU A 32 -1.51 12.41 -0.39
C LEU A 32 -1.86 12.98 1.00
N PRO A 33 -3.05 13.57 1.20
CA PRO A 33 -3.45 14.17 2.46
C PRO A 33 -3.86 13.11 3.51
N ARG A 34 -2.89 12.64 4.28
CA ARG A 34 -3.06 11.56 5.27
C ARG A 34 -3.29 12.03 6.71
N GLN A 35 -2.88 13.25 7.06
CA GLN A 35 -2.89 13.75 8.44
C GLN A 35 -4.31 14.14 8.88
N LYS A 36 -4.54 14.11 10.20
CA LYS A 36 -5.79 14.55 10.83
C LYS A 36 -5.79 16.07 11.13
N THR A 37 -5.36 16.87 10.15
CA THR A 37 -5.38 18.34 10.22
C THR A 37 -6.57 18.92 9.44
N PRO A 38 -7.03 20.15 9.76
CA PRO A 38 -8.04 20.85 8.96
C PRO A 38 -7.63 20.99 7.48
N GLU A 39 -6.36 21.30 7.22
CA GLU A 39 -5.82 21.48 5.87
C GLU A 39 -5.91 20.19 5.06
N ASP A 40 -5.47 19.05 5.62
CA ASP A 40 -5.59 17.76 4.96
C ASP A 40 -7.04 17.33 4.80
N LYS A 41 -7.94 17.75 5.70
CA LYS A 41 -9.38 17.50 5.56
C LYS A 41 -9.96 18.23 4.36
N GLU A 42 -9.60 19.50 4.16
CA GLU A 42 -10.02 20.27 2.99
C GLU A 42 -9.50 19.66 1.69
N LEU A 43 -8.20 19.31 1.65
CA LEU A 43 -7.61 18.61 0.50
C LEU A 43 -8.31 17.28 0.18
N ARG A 44 -8.70 16.51 1.21
CA ARG A 44 -9.48 15.28 1.00
C ARG A 44 -10.85 15.56 0.42
N ILE A 45 -11.55 16.62 0.85
CA ILE A 45 -12.86 17.01 0.29
C ILE A 45 -12.71 17.35 -1.19
N GLU A 46 -11.68 18.13 -1.55
CA GLU A 46 -11.41 18.48 -2.95
C GLU A 46 -11.06 17.25 -3.80
N LEU A 47 -10.18 16.37 -3.29
CA LEU A 47 -9.83 15.13 -3.99
C LEU A 47 -11.03 14.23 -4.18
N PHE A 48 -11.86 14.03 -3.15
CA PHE A 48 -13.05 13.18 -3.23
C PHE A 48 -14.02 13.68 -4.31
N LYS A 49 -14.26 14.98 -4.39
CA LYS A 49 -15.08 15.60 -5.44
C LYS A 49 -14.49 15.41 -6.84
N ARG A 50 -13.16 15.49 -6.98
CA ARG A 50 -12.50 15.31 -8.27
C ARG A 50 -12.46 13.84 -8.71
N PHE A 51 -12.46 12.91 -7.77
CA PHE A 51 -12.50 11.47 -8.04
C PHE A 51 -13.91 11.03 -8.46
N CYS A 52 -14.94 11.61 -7.84
CA CYS A 52 -16.33 11.30 -8.15
C CYS A 52 -16.71 11.84 -9.53
N GLN A 53 -16.86 10.94 -10.50
CA GLN A 53 -17.31 11.28 -11.85
C GLN A 53 -18.82 11.12 -11.99
N SER A 54 -19.44 10.28 -11.17
CA SER A 54 -20.89 10.00 -11.23
C SER A 54 -21.78 10.95 -10.42
N ASP A 55 -21.23 12.01 -9.81
CA ASP A 55 -21.96 12.92 -8.90
C ASP A 55 -22.70 12.17 -7.77
N THR A 56 -22.06 11.11 -7.28
CA THR A 56 -22.46 10.30 -6.14
C THR A 56 -21.73 10.76 -4.88
N GLU A 57 -22.33 10.62 -3.70
CA GLU A 57 -21.63 10.87 -2.42
C GLU A 57 -20.67 9.71 -2.04
N LYS A 58 -20.43 8.78 -2.97
CA LYS A 58 -19.65 7.56 -2.80
C LYS A 58 -18.80 7.30 -4.05
N LEU A 59 -17.64 6.65 -3.88
CA LEU A 59 -16.72 6.34 -4.98
C LEU A 59 -16.67 4.84 -5.26
N THR A 60 -16.81 4.46 -6.52
CA THR A 60 -16.54 3.08 -6.97
C THR A 60 -15.04 2.78 -7.02
N MET A 61 -14.67 1.51 -7.01
CA MET A 61 -13.26 1.09 -7.22
C MET A 61 -12.67 1.62 -8.54
N GLU A 62 -13.48 1.78 -9.58
CA GLU A 62 -12.98 2.31 -10.86
C GLU A 62 -12.75 3.83 -10.80
N GLU A 63 -13.65 4.60 -10.19
CA GLU A 63 -13.44 6.04 -9.96
C GLU A 63 -12.20 6.29 -9.09
N VAL A 64 -12.02 5.49 -8.04
CA VAL A 64 -10.82 5.54 -7.21
C VAL A 64 -9.58 5.27 -8.05
N TYR A 65 -9.57 4.19 -8.83
CA TYR A 65 -8.41 3.85 -9.66
C TYR A 65 -8.11 4.96 -10.68
N GLN A 66 -9.12 5.47 -11.37
CA GLN A 66 -8.95 6.55 -12.34
C GLN A 66 -8.44 7.82 -11.65
N GLY A 67 -8.96 8.21 -10.48
CA GLY A 67 -8.44 9.34 -9.73
C GLY A 67 -6.98 9.15 -9.28
N CYS A 68 -6.60 7.94 -8.85
CA CYS A 68 -5.22 7.61 -8.52
C CYS A 68 -4.26 7.78 -9.72
N VAL A 69 -4.72 7.47 -10.93
CA VAL A 69 -3.94 7.67 -12.17
C VAL A 69 -3.98 9.14 -12.62
N SER A 70 -5.16 9.69 -12.91
CA SER A 70 -5.28 10.97 -13.61
C SER A 70 -5.06 12.19 -12.72
N ILE A 71 -5.28 12.08 -11.40
CA ILE A 71 -5.19 13.21 -10.45
C ILE A 71 -3.92 13.11 -9.62
N LEU A 72 -3.68 11.95 -9.00
CA LEU A 72 -2.54 11.75 -8.11
C LEU A 72 -1.27 11.30 -8.85
N GLN A 73 -1.41 10.74 -10.05
CA GLN A 73 -0.32 10.23 -10.91
C GLN A 73 0.50 9.13 -10.23
N LEU A 74 -0.19 8.22 -9.53
CA LEU A 74 0.47 7.14 -8.78
C LEU A 74 1.09 6.07 -9.69
N ASP A 75 0.71 6.03 -10.97
CA ASP A 75 1.29 5.17 -11.99
C ASP A 75 2.72 5.58 -12.39
N GLU A 76 3.14 6.80 -12.04
CA GLU A 76 4.55 7.20 -12.12
C GLU A 76 5.44 6.31 -11.23
N PHE A 77 4.91 5.84 -10.09
CA PHE A 77 5.62 4.98 -9.14
C PHE A 77 5.59 3.50 -9.51
N THR A 78 4.46 2.98 -10.00
CA THR A 78 4.30 1.53 -10.21
C THR A 78 3.33 1.18 -11.32
N THR A 79 3.70 0.17 -12.10
CA THR A 79 2.86 -0.49 -13.11
C THR A 79 1.75 -1.33 -12.48
N ARG A 80 1.83 -1.64 -11.17
CA ARG A 80 0.89 -2.49 -10.43
C ARG A 80 -0.13 -1.70 -9.63
N LEU A 81 -0.35 -0.42 -9.96
CA LEU A 81 -1.22 0.47 -9.18
C LEU A 81 -2.61 -0.12 -8.89
N ARG A 82 -3.22 -0.82 -9.84
CA ARG A 82 -4.57 -1.39 -9.67
C ARG A 82 -4.65 -2.41 -8.51
N SER A 83 -3.61 -3.22 -8.29
CA SER A 83 -3.62 -4.18 -7.17
C SER A 83 -3.48 -3.46 -5.83
N ILE A 84 -2.66 -2.42 -5.76
CA ILE A 84 -2.46 -1.61 -4.55
C ILE A 84 -3.75 -0.87 -4.20
N VAL A 85 -4.37 -0.21 -5.17
CA VAL A 85 -5.65 0.51 -4.96
C VAL A 85 -6.73 -0.46 -4.50
N LYS A 86 -6.81 -1.66 -5.10
CA LYS A 86 -7.78 -2.69 -4.66
C LYS A 86 -7.54 -3.12 -3.21
N ARG A 87 -6.29 -3.34 -2.80
CA ARG A 87 -5.94 -3.68 -1.41
C ARG A 87 -6.34 -2.55 -0.44
N ALA A 88 -6.01 -1.31 -0.79
CA ALA A 88 -6.35 -0.13 -0.01
C ALA A 88 -7.86 0.04 0.14
N PHE A 89 -8.61 -0.12 -0.96
CA PHE A 89 -10.07 -0.05 -1.00
C PHE A 89 -10.72 -1.09 -0.08
N THR A 90 -10.31 -2.36 -0.21
CA THR A 90 -10.82 -3.45 0.64
C THR A 90 -10.49 -3.23 2.12
N LYS A 91 -9.25 -2.83 2.43
CA LYS A 91 -8.82 -2.58 3.82
C LYS A 91 -9.59 -1.43 4.43
N ALA A 92 -9.73 -0.31 3.73
CA ALA A 92 -10.50 0.85 4.19
C ALA A 92 -11.94 0.49 4.55
N LYS A 93 -12.63 -0.26 3.67
CA LYS A 93 -14.00 -0.74 3.93
C LYS A 93 -14.10 -1.65 5.16
N SER A 94 -13.14 -2.56 5.32
CA SER A 94 -13.11 -3.45 6.50
C SER A 94 -13.00 -2.69 7.82
N MET A 95 -12.44 -1.47 7.81
CA MET A 95 -12.27 -0.62 8.98
C MET A 95 -13.44 0.34 9.20
N GLY A 96 -14.02 0.89 8.12
CA GLY A 96 -15.20 1.78 8.17
C GLY A 96 -16.46 1.10 8.73
N ASN A 97 -16.57 -0.22 8.55
CA ASN A 97 -17.71 -1.04 8.97
C ASN A 97 -17.93 -1.15 10.48
N THR A 98 -17.11 -0.53 11.33
CA THR A 98 -17.23 -0.65 12.79
C THR A 98 -18.28 0.27 13.43
N ALA A 99 -18.88 1.20 12.68
CA ALA A 99 -19.78 2.22 13.24
C ALA A 99 -21.28 2.07 12.93
N GLY A 100 -21.76 1.06 12.18
CA GLY A 100 -23.18 1.01 11.84
C GLY A 100 -23.69 -0.33 11.33
N VAL A 101 -24.78 -0.80 11.95
CA VAL A 101 -25.64 -1.90 11.49
C VAL A 101 -26.37 -1.44 10.22
N GLY A 102 -25.67 -1.39 9.09
CA GLY A 102 -26.18 -0.94 7.79
C GLY A 102 -25.62 -1.81 6.68
N GLN A 103 -26.39 -2.02 5.61
CA GLN A 103 -25.94 -2.77 4.43
C GLN A 103 -24.61 -2.19 3.93
N CYS A 104 -23.57 -3.01 4.07
CA CYS A 104 -22.25 -2.75 3.52
C CYS A 104 -22.42 -2.71 2.00
N ASP A 105 -22.30 -1.52 1.41
CA ASP A 105 -22.25 -1.43 -0.03
C ASP A 105 -20.83 -1.81 -0.45
N ASP A 106 -20.66 -3.10 -0.73
CA ASP A 106 -19.33 -3.65 -0.90
C ASP A 106 -18.57 -3.07 -2.10
N GLU A 107 -19.27 -2.29 -2.91
CA GLU A 107 -18.83 -1.73 -4.18
C GLU A 107 -18.36 -0.27 -4.08
N PHE A 108 -18.54 0.39 -2.93
CA PHE A 108 -18.20 1.82 -2.78
C PHE A 108 -17.35 2.14 -1.54
N VAL A 109 -16.65 3.27 -1.62
CA VAL A 109 -15.91 3.92 -0.54
C VAL A 109 -16.54 5.28 -0.24
N GLU A 110 -16.86 5.52 1.03
CA GLU A 110 -17.36 6.79 1.57
C GLU A 110 -16.22 7.71 2.03
N PHE A 111 -16.53 8.96 2.38
CA PHE A 111 -15.50 9.97 2.68
C PHE A 111 -14.54 9.57 3.83
N LEU A 112 -15.02 8.86 4.86
CA LEU A 112 -14.17 8.37 5.95
C LEU A 112 -13.24 7.25 5.49
N GLU A 113 -13.76 6.30 4.72
CA GLU A 113 -12.99 5.19 4.14
C GLU A 113 -11.98 5.70 3.11
N PHE A 114 -12.32 6.76 2.38
CA PHE A 114 -11.41 7.42 1.44
C PHE A 114 -10.15 7.92 2.14
N ARG A 115 -10.27 8.50 3.34
CA ARG A 115 -9.10 8.87 4.16
C ARG A 115 -8.25 7.64 4.50
N LEU A 116 -8.86 6.56 4.98
CA LEU A 116 -8.15 5.33 5.36
C LEU A 116 -7.42 4.71 4.16
N MET A 117 -8.06 4.73 3.00
CA MET A 117 -7.49 4.26 1.75
C MET A 117 -6.28 5.11 1.33
N LEU A 118 -6.34 6.44 1.43
CA LEU A 118 -5.20 7.31 1.14
C LEU A 118 -4.04 7.06 2.12
N CYS A 119 -4.32 6.86 3.41
CA CYS A 119 -3.30 6.47 4.39
C CYS A 119 -2.65 5.14 4.02
N TYR A 120 -3.45 4.13 3.66
CA TYR A 120 -2.95 2.83 3.20
C TYR A 120 -2.02 2.98 2.00
N ILE A 121 -2.45 3.71 0.97
CA ILE A 121 -1.65 3.94 -0.24
C ILE A 121 -0.33 4.63 0.13
N TYR A 122 -0.36 5.70 0.93
CA TYR A 122 0.84 6.41 1.34
C TYR A 122 1.85 5.46 2.01
N ASP A 123 1.39 4.75 3.05
CA ASP A 123 2.22 3.86 3.86
C ASP A 123 2.79 2.69 3.03
N TYR A 124 2.00 2.15 2.09
CA TYR A 124 2.44 1.08 1.19
C TYR A 124 3.58 1.53 0.27
N LEU A 125 3.44 2.72 -0.34
CA LEU A 125 4.44 3.25 -1.26
C LEU A 125 5.73 3.64 -0.51
N GLU A 126 5.59 4.23 0.69
CA GLU A 126 6.73 4.56 1.55
C GLU A 126 7.53 3.31 1.96
N LEU A 127 6.84 2.25 2.37
CA LEU A 127 7.48 0.97 2.68
C LEU A 127 8.16 0.34 1.47
N THR A 128 7.55 0.45 0.29
CA THR A 128 8.17 -0.04 -0.95
C THR A 128 9.52 0.64 -1.17
N VAL A 129 9.60 1.98 -1.04
CA VAL A 129 10.88 2.71 -1.14
C VAL A 129 11.86 2.30 -0.04
N MET A 130 11.39 2.10 1.19
CA MET A 130 12.24 1.69 2.31
C MET A 130 12.87 0.30 2.06
N PHE A 131 12.10 -0.68 1.60
CA PHE A 131 12.59 -2.02 1.34
C PHE A 131 13.59 -2.06 0.18
N GLU A 132 13.49 -1.14 -0.78
CA GLU A 132 14.48 -1.03 -1.87
C GLU A 132 15.86 -0.61 -1.42
N GLU A 133 15.94 0.13 -0.32
CA GLU A 133 17.23 0.46 0.28
C GLU A 133 17.89 -0.75 0.96
N ILE A 134 17.14 -1.84 1.15
CA ILE A 134 17.55 -3.04 1.90
C ILE A 134 17.74 -4.24 0.96
N ASP A 135 16.92 -4.37 -0.09
CA ASP A 135 17.05 -5.41 -1.11
C ASP A 135 18.33 -5.21 -1.93
N THR A 136 19.35 -5.96 -1.54
CA THR A 136 20.65 -5.95 -2.19
C THR A 136 20.65 -6.69 -3.53
N SER A 137 19.63 -7.53 -3.76
CA SER A 137 19.52 -8.38 -4.93
C SER A 137 18.76 -7.73 -6.09
N GLY A 138 17.94 -6.72 -5.79
CA GLY A 138 17.12 -5.99 -6.75
C GLY A 138 16.00 -6.84 -7.36
N ASN A 139 15.57 -7.90 -6.68
CA ASN A 139 14.55 -8.82 -7.15
C ASN A 139 13.14 -8.53 -6.59
N MET A 140 12.99 -7.49 -5.76
CA MET A 140 11.74 -7.13 -5.07
C MET A 140 11.19 -8.27 -4.18
N LEU A 141 12.09 -9.08 -3.64
CA LEU A 141 11.84 -10.10 -2.62
C LEU A 141 12.71 -9.76 -1.41
N VAL A 142 12.23 -10.13 -0.23
CA VAL A 142 12.95 -9.97 1.04
C VAL A 142 13.20 -11.36 1.60
N ASP A 143 14.46 -11.76 1.77
CA ASP A 143 14.82 -12.96 2.53
C ASP A 143 14.75 -12.71 4.05
N ALA A 144 14.79 -13.77 4.86
CA ALA A 144 14.70 -13.63 6.32
C ALA A 144 15.81 -12.76 6.95
N ARG A 145 16.99 -12.66 6.31
CA ARG A 145 18.10 -11.80 6.78
C ARG A 145 17.85 -10.35 6.40
N GLU A 146 17.39 -10.09 5.19
CA GLU A 146 17.00 -8.75 4.73
C GLU A 146 15.83 -8.21 5.56
N PHE A 147 14.85 -9.06 5.90
CA PHE A 147 13.75 -8.69 6.78
C PHE A 147 14.24 -8.28 8.17
N LYS A 148 15.13 -9.07 8.78
CA LYS A 148 15.76 -8.73 10.07
C LYS A 148 16.53 -7.41 10.02
N ALA A 149 17.18 -7.10 8.90
CA ALA A 149 17.85 -5.83 8.69
C ALA A 149 16.87 -4.65 8.56
N ALA A 150 15.64 -4.90 8.10
CA ALA A 150 14.58 -3.89 7.99
C ALA A 150 13.88 -3.57 9.32
N VAL A 151 13.85 -4.49 10.27
CA VAL A 151 13.13 -4.36 11.55
C VAL A 151 13.40 -3.03 12.29
N PRO A 152 14.65 -2.56 12.44
CA PRO A 152 14.90 -1.26 13.07
C PRO A 152 14.26 -0.09 12.33
N LYS A 153 14.37 -0.06 10.98
CA LYS A 153 13.74 0.98 10.14
C LYS A 153 12.21 0.91 10.21
N MET A 154 11.63 -0.28 10.26
CA MET A 154 10.19 -0.47 10.44
C MET A 154 9.73 0.04 11.82
N GLY A 155 10.54 -0.16 12.86
CA GLY A 155 10.30 0.40 14.20
C GLY A 155 10.28 1.92 14.20
N GLU A 156 11.26 2.57 13.55
CA GLU A 156 11.31 4.03 13.37
C GLU A 156 10.11 4.56 12.56
N TRP A 157 9.65 3.78 11.59
CA TRP A 157 8.48 4.09 10.77
C TRP A 157 7.13 3.98 11.52
N GLY A 158 7.11 3.27 12.64
CA GLY A 158 5.93 3.15 13.51
C GLY A 158 5.37 1.73 13.67
N LEU A 159 6.10 0.70 13.24
CA LEU A 159 5.71 -0.70 13.43
C LEU A 159 6.82 -1.49 14.14
N VAL A 160 6.66 -1.69 15.45
CA VAL A 160 7.60 -2.46 16.27
C VAL A 160 7.39 -3.96 16.05
N ILE A 161 8.47 -4.67 15.71
CA ILE A 161 8.49 -6.12 15.49
C ILE A 161 9.40 -6.77 16.54
N GLU A 162 8.79 -7.46 17.51
CA GLU A 162 9.53 -8.10 18.61
C GLU A 162 10.17 -9.43 18.21
N ASP A 163 9.47 -10.23 17.39
CA ASP A 163 9.94 -11.52 16.89
C ASP A 163 9.93 -11.56 15.35
N PRO A 164 11.04 -11.13 14.72
CA PRO A 164 11.14 -11.11 13.26
C PRO A 164 11.02 -12.50 12.62
N ASP A 165 11.43 -13.57 13.30
CA ASP A 165 11.38 -14.93 12.74
C ASP A 165 9.94 -15.45 12.69
N THR A 166 9.14 -15.18 13.71
CA THR A 166 7.71 -15.54 13.73
C THR A 166 6.94 -14.71 12.70
N ILE A 167 7.17 -13.40 12.66
CA ILE A 167 6.49 -12.54 11.67
C ILE A 167 6.86 -12.91 10.24
N PHE A 168 8.13 -13.21 9.94
CA PHE A 168 8.52 -13.61 8.59
C PHE A 168 7.79 -14.87 8.14
N LYS A 169 7.64 -15.87 9.03
CA LYS A 169 6.91 -17.11 8.74
C LYS A 169 5.40 -16.90 8.58
N GLU A 170 4.83 -15.90 9.26
CA GLU A 170 3.42 -15.53 9.07
C GLU A 170 3.17 -14.99 7.67
N ILE A 171 4.12 -14.21 7.13
CA ILE A 171 3.99 -13.58 5.81
C ILE A 171 4.42 -14.53 4.68
N ASP A 172 5.46 -15.36 4.89
CA ASP A 172 5.90 -16.41 3.95
C ASP A 172 4.97 -17.65 4.04
N ASP A 173 3.69 -17.45 3.71
CA ASP A 173 2.63 -18.45 3.84
C ASP A 173 2.89 -19.76 3.05
N ASN A 174 3.68 -19.65 1.97
CA ASN A 174 4.05 -20.74 1.09
C ASN A 174 5.39 -21.40 1.45
N GLY A 175 6.10 -20.87 2.46
CA GLY A 175 7.39 -21.40 2.94
C GLY A 175 8.51 -21.34 1.90
N SER A 176 8.48 -20.35 1.00
CA SER A 176 9.49 -20.19 -0.05
C SER A 176 10.85 -19.69 0.48
N GLY A 177 10.87 -19.14 1.69
CA GLY A 177 12.02 -18.46 2.28
C GLY A 177 12.21 -17.03 1.80
N GLN A 178 11.29 -16.50 0.99
CA GLN A 178 11.34 -15.15 0.42
C GLN A 178 9.93 -14.54 0.37
N VAL A 179 9.81 -13.30 0.83
CA VAL A 179 8.53 -12.58 0.82
C VAL A 179 8.55 -11.50 -0.27
N PRO A 180 7.57 -11.44 -1.18
CA PRO A 180 7.43 -10.31 -2.10
C PRO A 180 7.23 -8.99 -1.37
N PHE A 181 7.86 -7.93 -1.87
CA PHE A 181 7.66 -6.56 -1.35
C PHE A 181 6.19 -6.21 -1.23
N ASP A 182 5.41 -6.61 -2.24
CA ASP A 182 3.98 -6.38 -2.29
C ASP A 182 3.26 -7.00 -1.08
N GLU A 183 3.64 -8.20 -0.62
CA GLU A 183 3.03 -8.86 0.54
C GLU A 183 3.51 -8.24 1.85
N LEU A 184 4.82 -7.98 1.96
CA LEU A 184 5.38 -7.38 3.17
C LEU A 184 4.84 -5.96 3.42
N ALA A 185 4.77 -5.12 2.37
CA ALA A 185 4.19 -3.79 2.45
C ALA A 185 2.69 -3.87 2.79
N ALA A 186 1.93 -4.76 2.13
CA ALA A 186 0.52 -4.94 2.43
C ALA A 186 0.26 -5.32 3.90
N TRP A 187 1.05 -6.26 4.44
CA TRP A 187 0.97 -6.69 5.83
C TRP A 187 1.30 -5.54 6.80
N ALA A 188 2.44 -4.88 6.61
CA ALA A 188 2.90 -3.84 7.51
C ALA A 188 1.98 -2.60 7.50
N THR A 189 1.55 -2.15 6.32
CA THR A 189 0.58 -1.07 6.16
C THR A 189 -0.74 -1.38 6.85
N ALA A 190 -1.28 -2.59 6.67
CA ALA A 190 -2.55 -2.97 7.29
C ALA A 190 -2.47 -2.91 8.83
N ARG A 191 -1.37 -3.40 9.42
CA ARG A 191 -1.15 -3.38 10.87
C ARG A 191 -0.95 -1.96 11.42
N LYS A 192 -0.17 -1.13 10.74
CA LYS A 192 0.03 0.26 11.17
C LYS A 192 -1.28 1.04 11.10
N LEU A 193 -2.06 0.87 10.03
CA LEU A 193 -3.35 1.56 9.91
C LEU A 193 -4.33 1.14 11.01
N ASP A 194 -4.40 -0.15 11.37
CA ASP A 194 -5.21 -0.63 12.49
C ASP A 194 -4.76 -0.01 13.83
N ALA A 195 -3.45 0.04 14.09
CA ALA A 195 -2.89 0.64 15.30
C ALA A 195 -3.18 2.15 15.37
N ASP A 196 -2.97 2.88 14.28
CA ASP A 196 -3.21 4.32 14.17
C ASP A 196 -4.70 4.63 14.45
N GLU A 197 -5.64 3.86 13.91
CA GLU A 197 -7.07 4.11 14.14
C GLU A 197 -7.54 3.69 15.55
N GLN A 198 -6.98 2.63 16.13
CA GLN A 198 -7.28 2.26 17.53
C GLN A 198 -6.80 3.33 18.51
N ALA A 199 -5.60 3.86 18.32
CA ALA A 199 -5.06 4.94 19.15
C ALA A 199 -5.95 6.18 19.09
N ASN A 200 -6.38 6.58 17.88
CA ASN A 200 -7.23 7.76 17.69
C ASN A 200 -8.68 7.60 18.23
N ASN A 201 -9.19 6.37 18.33
CA ASN A 201 -10.52 6.11 18.91
C ASN A 201 -10.49 6.00 20.44
N SER A 202 -9.30 5.98 21.04
CA SER A 202 -9.09 5.84 22.49
C SER A 202 -8.84 7.19 23.19
N GLU A 203 -8.72 8.27 22.42
CA GLU A 203 -8.59 9.67 22.89
C GLU A 203 -9.94 10.41 22.82
#